data_AF-A0A2M7X680-F1
#
_entry.id   AF-A0A2M7X680-F1
#
_cell.length_a   1.000
_cell.length_b   1.000
_cell.length_c   1.000
_cell.angle_alpha   90.00
_cell.angle_beta   90.00
_cell.angle_gamma   90.00
#
_symmetry.space_group_name_H-M   'P 1'
#
loop_
_entity.id
_entity.type
_entity.pdbx_description
1 polymer ?
#
loop_
_entity_poly.entity_id
_entity_poly.type
_entity_poly.pdbx_seq_one_letter_code
_entity_poly.pdbx_strand_id
1 'polypeptide(L)'
;VKERESKLETKRTERLNVLTNRKNERNVKLSENRMKRDINFSEHFAKLEARAQNDAQKQAVAIFKTAMESALNARRTAVDAAIKTFRDGVQGAVDSRKAGVDVAITSFKSAEQAAIEKAKTDCVAEVAPKDIKQTLQASLKMARENLVKARQEIDKKQDAMKPLIEAKKQAMEKAQADFKAAVEKAKNDLKAALGQQAATSTNQATTSAQ
;
A
#
# COMPACT_ATOMS: atom_id res chain seq x y z
N VAL A 1 -5.08 -30.10 22.31
CA VAL A 1 -4.77 -28.64 22.24
C VAL A 1 -3.56 -28.40 21.33
N LYS A 2 -2.39 -29.00 21.59
CA LYS A 2 -1.17 -28.90 20.74
C LYS A 2 -1.36 -29.12 19.24
N GLU A 3 -2.12 -30.15 18.82
CA GLU A 3 -2.32 -30.42 17.39
C GLU A 3 -3.16 -29.34 16.68
N ARG A 4 -4.14 -28.76 17.39
CA ARG A 4 -4.95 -27.65 16.86
C ARG A 4 -4.15 -26.36 16.78
N GLU A 5 -3.27 -26.11 17.75
CA GLU A 5 -2.33 -24.97 17.74
C GLU A 5 -1.33 -25.10 16.58
N SER A 6 -0.74 -26.28 16.37
CA SER A 6 0.15 -26.56 15.25
C SER A 6 -0.52 -26.33 13.88
N LYS A 7 -1.73 -26.90 13.68
CA LYS A 7 -2.51 -26.68 12.45
C LYS A 7 -2.85 -25.20 12.20
N LEU A 8 -3.05 -24.41 13.26
CA LEU A 8 -3.28 -22.96 13.17
C LEU A 8 -2.02 -22.22 12.70
N GLU A 9 -0.86 -22.55 13.27
CA GLU A 9 0.41 -21.94 12.89
C GLU A 9 0.85 -22.29 11.47
N THR A 10 0.64 -23.53 11.01
CA THR A 10 0.88 -23.92 9.62
C THR A 10 0.05 -23.07 8.66
N LYS A 11 -1.26 -22.94 8.91
CA LYS A 11 -2.15 -22.12 8.07
C LYS A 11 -1.78 -20.64 8.05
N ARG A 12 -1.30 -20.10 9.19
CA ARG A 12 -0.80 -18.72 9.27
C ARG A 12 0.42 -18.53 8.38
N THR A 13 1.37 -19.46 8.46
CA THR A 13 2.61 -19.45 7.68
C THR A 13 2.34 -19.58 6.18
N GLU A 14 1.51 -20.54 5.77
CA GLU A 14 1.14 -20.72 4.36
C GLU A 14 0.51 -19.46 3.76
N ARG A 15 -0.43 -18.85 4.48
CA ARG A 15 -1.09 -17.62 4.04
C ARG A 15 -0.09 -16.47 3.92
N LEU A 16 0.84 -16.34 4.87
CA LEU A 16 1.89 -15.33 4.84
C LEU A 16 2.81 -15.51 3.62
N ASN A 17 3.19 -16.75 3.30
CA ASN A 17 4.01 -17.08 2.14
C ASN A 17 3.30 -16.70 0.83
N VAL A 18 2.03 -17.07 0.67
CA VAL A 18 1.24 -16.71 -0.53
C VAL A 18 1.14 -15.19 -0.69
N LEU A 19 0.90 -14.45 0.41
CA LEU A 19 0.82 -12.99 0.37
C LEU A 19 2.16 -12.35 0.00
N THR A 20 3.26 -12.87 0.55
CA THR A 20 4.63 -12.42 0.25
C THR A 20 4.98 -12.67 -1.21
N ASN A 21 4.71 -13.86 -1.74
CA ASN A 21 4.98 -14.20 -3.14
C ASN A 21 4.20 -13.28 -4.09
N ARG A 22 2.88 -13.11 -3.86
CA ARG A 22 2.06 -12.18 -4.66
C ARG A 22 2.54 -10.73 -4.57
N LYS A 23 3.08 -10.30 -3.43
CA LYS A 23 3.69 -8.96 -3.28
C LYS A 23 4.94 -8.84 -4.14
N ASN A 24 5.81 -9.85 -4.11
CA ASN A 24 7.05 -9.87 -4.87
C ASN A 24 6.79 -9.89 -6.38
N GLU A 25 5.86 -10.72 -6.87
CA GLU A 25 5.45 -10.75 -8.28
C GLU A 25 4.97 -9.39 -8.78
N ARG A 26 4.16 -8.68 -7.97
CA ARG A 26 3.69 -7.32 -8.33
C ARG A 26 4.85 -6.32 -8.37
N ASN A 27 5.83 -6.43 -7.47
CA ASN A 27 7.00 -5.56 -7.47
C ASN A 27 7.89 -5.80 -8.69
N VAL A 28 8.10 -7.07 -9.06
CA VAL A 28 8.85 -7.45 -10.28
C VAL A 28 8.18 -6.87 -11.52
N LYS A 29 6.87 -7.11 -11.71
CA LYS A 29 6.11 -6.54 -12.84
C LYS A 29 6.14 -5.01 -12.88
N LEU A 30 6.08 -4.35 -11.72
CA LEU A 30 6.19 -2.89 -11.64
C LEU A 30 7.57 -2.42 -12.08
N SER A 31 8.64 -3.10 -11.65
CA SER A 31 10.01 -2.81 -12.04
C SER A 31 10.23 -2.99 -13.54
N GLU A 32 9.78 -4.11 -14.10
CA GLU A 32 9.85 -4.39 -15.54
C GLU A 32 9.13 -3.33 -16.38
N ASN A 33 7.93 -2.92 -15.96
CA ASN A 33 7.17 -1.87 -16.64
C ASN A 33 7.85 -0.49 -16.54
N ARG A 34 8.58 -0.22 -15.46
CA ARG A 34 9.39 1.00 -15.32
C ARG A 34 10.57 0.97 -16.28
N MET A 35 11.32 -0.14 -16.33
CA MET A 35 12.45 -0.30 -17.25
C MET A 35 12.01 -0.13 -18.70
N LYS A 36 10.92 -0.80 -19.12
CA LYS A 36 10.37 -0.64 -20.48
C LYS A 36 10.02 0.81 -20.80
N ARG A 37 9.43 1.53 -19.86
CA ARG A 37 9.11 2.95 -20.03
C ARG A 37 10.36 3.82 -20.12
N ASP A 38 11.39 3.53 -19.35
CA ASP A 38 12.64 4.29 -19.38
C ASP A 38 13.39 4.08 -20.69
N ILE A 39 13.41 2.84 -21.20
CA ILE A 39 13.96 2.53 -22.53
C ILE A 39 13.21 3.31 -23.61
N ASN A 40 11.87 3.20 -23.66
CA ASN A 40 11.07 3.91 -24.66
C ASN A 40 11.25 5.43 -24.59
N PHE A 41 11.37 5.96 -23.39
CA PHE A 41 11.60 7.38 -23.17
C PHE A 41 12.98 7.79 -23.69
N SER A 42 14.04 7.07 -23.31
CA SER A 42 15.40 7.30 -23.80
C SER A 42 15.48 7.28 -25.33
N GLU A 43 14.87 6.29 -25.98
CA GLU A 43 14.80 6.19 -27.44
C GLU A 43 14.08 7.38 -28.09
N HIS A 44 13.00 7.85 -27.47
CA HIS A 44 12.25 9.01 -27.98
C HIS A 44 13.09 10.31 -27.88
N PHE A 45 13.84 10.49 -26.80
CA PHE A 45 14.74 11.63 -26.65
C PHE A 45 15.90 11.59 -27.61
N ALA A 46 16.54 10.43 -27.81
CA ALA A 46 17.59 10.28 -28.80
C ALA A 46 17.12 10.68 -30.22
N LYS A 47 15.89 10.31 -30.59
CA LYS A 47 15.27 10.72 -31.86
C LYS A 47 15.01 12.23 -31.95
N LEU A 48 14.65 12.88 -30.84
CA LEU A 48 14.46 14.33 -30.78
C LEU A 48 15.78 15.09 -30.86
N GLU A 49 16.80 14.64 -30.13
CA GLU A 49 18.15 15.20 -30.15
C GLU A 49 18.76 15.11 -31.55
N ALA A 50 18.62 13.97 -32.24
CA ALA A 50 19.09 13.78 -33.61
C ALA A 50 18.40 14.69 -34.65
N ARG A 51 17.19 15.18 -34.35
CA ARG A 51 16.46 16.11 -35.23
C ARG A 51 16.85 17.57 -35.00
N ALA A 52 17.40 17.90 -33.84
CA ALA A 52 17.85 19.26 -33.53
C ALA A 52 19.09 19.62 -34.37
N GLN A 53 18.91 20.54 -35.31
CA GLN A 53 19.95 20.91 -36.28
C GLN A 53 20.92 21.97 -35.74
N ASN A 54 20.44 22.85 -34.84
CA ASN A 54 21.24 23.94 -34.26
C ASN A 54 21.30 23.85 -32.74
N ASP A 55 22.27 24.54 -32.14
CA ASP A 55 22.54 24.47 -30.69
C ASP A 55 21.37 25.00 -29.86
N ALA A 56 20.62 25.95 -30.40
CA ALA A 56 19.44 26.52 -29.77
C ALA A 56 18.30 25.48 -29.65
N GLN A 57 18.09 24.66 -30.69
CA GLN A 57 17.16 23.53 -30.70
C GLN A 57 17.64 22.41 -29.78
N LYS A 58 18.94 22.11 -29.78
CA LYS A 58 19.53 21.10 -28.88
C LYS A 58 19.33 21.50 -27.41
N GLN A 59 19.53 22.78 -27.09
CA GLN A 59 19.27 23.30 -25.74
C GLN A 59 17.80 23.19 -25.36
N ALA A 60 16.87 23.50 -26.27
CA ALA A 60 15.43 23.35 -26.01
C ALA A 60 15.03 21.89 -25.76
N VAL A 61 15.58 20.95 -26.55
CA VAL A 61 15.37 19.50 -26.36
C VAL A 61 15.96 19.02 -25.02
N ALA A 62 17.14 19.50 -24.64
CA ALA A 62 17.75 19.16 -23.35
C ALA A 62 16.89 19.63 -22.16
N ILE A 63 16.37 20.87 -22.21
CA ILE A 63 15.46 21.41 -21.19
C ILE A 63 14.18 20.55 -21.13
N PHE A 64 13.61 20.21 -22.28
CA PHE A 64 12.43 19.34 -22.36
C PHE A 64 12.70 17.95 -21.75
N LYS A 65 13.86 17.36 -22.02
CA LYS A 65 14.29 16.08 -21.43
C LYS A 65 14.34 16.14 -19.92
N THR A 66 15.03 17.12 -19.36
CA THR A 66 15.12 17.30 -17.91
C THR A 66 13.73 17.52 -17.27
N ALA A 67 12.86 18.32 -17.90
CA ALA A 67 11.51 18.55 -17.41
C ALA A 67 10.69 17.24 -17.37
N MET A 68 10.80 16.43 -18.41
CA MET A 68 10.09 15.17 -18.52
C MET A 68 10.64 14.09 -17.58
N GLU A 69 11.97 14.01 -17.39
CA GLU A 69 12.61 13.14 -16.38
C GLU A 69 12.17 13.52 -14.96
N SER A 70 12.12 14.82 -14.66
CA SER A 70 11.62 15.34 -13.39
C SER A 70 10.15 14.94 -13.16
N ALA A 71 9.29 15.13 -14.16
CA ALA A 71 7.88 14.72 -14.08
C ALA A 71 7.72 13.20 -13.87
N LEU A 72 8.52 12.39 -14.57
CA LEU A 72 8.53 10.93 -14.40
C LEU A 72 8.94 10.52 -12.98
N ASN A 73 10.00 11.12 -12.46
CA ASN A 73 10.50 10.85 -11.11
C ASN A 73 9.48 11.29 -10.05
N ALA A 74 8.89 12.47 -10.18
CA ALA A 74 7.83 12.94 -9.29
C ALA A 74 6.65 11.96 -9.25
N ARG A 75 6.17 11.50 -10.41
CA ARG A 75 5.11 10.49 -10.50
C ARG A 75 5.50 9.18 -9.84
N ARG A 76 6.73 8.70 -10.06
CA ARG A 76 7.24 7.45 -9.45
C ARG A 76 7.24 7.55 -7.93
N THR A 77 7.82 8.62 -7.39
CA THR A 77 7.89 8.88 -5.95
C THR A 77 6.49 8.94 -5.33
N ALA A 78 5.56 9.66 -5.96
CA ALA A 78 4.19 9.75 -5.46
C ALA A 78 3.46 8.40 -5.47
N VAL A 79 3.62 7.61 -6.54
CA VAL A 79 3.04 6.26 -6.65
C VAL A 79 3.65 5.31 -5.62
N ASP A 80 4.96 5.35 -5.42
CA ASP A 80 5.65 4.49 -4.43
C ASP A 80 5.24 4.85 -3.00
N ALA A 81 5.13 6.15 -2.70
CA ALA A 81 4.60 6.61 -1.43
C ALA A 81 3.16 6.12 -1.20
N ALA A 82 2.27 6.25 -2.19
CA ALA A 82 0.89 5.76 -2.09
C ALA A 82 0.81 4.25 -1.87
N ILE A 83 1.65 3.47 -2.57
CA ILE A 83 1.74 2.02 -2.39
C ILE A 83 2.27 1.67 -1.00
N LYS A 84 3.28 2.39 -0.49
CA LYS A 84 3.85 2.18 0.84
C LYS A 84 2.82 2.47 1.92
N THR A 85 2.18 3.63 1.90
CA THR A 85 1.13 4.01 2.85
C THR A 85 0.01 2.98 2.90
N PHE A 86 -0.45 2.50 1.74
CA PHE A 86 -1.45 1.44 1.68
C PHE A 86 -0.97 0.15 2.35
N ARG A 87 0.27 -0.29 2.05
CA ARG A 87 0.84 -1.52 2.61
C ARG A 87 1.02 -1.43 4.12
N ASP A 88 1.53 -0.31 4.61
CA ASP A 88 1.76 -0.08 6.03
C ASP A 88 0.42 -0.03 6.78
N GLY A 89 -0.61 0.62 6.21
CA GLY A 89 -1.95 0.63 6.78
C GLY A 89 -2.59 -0.77 6.83
N VAL A 90 -2.43 -1.57 5.76
CA VAL A 90 -2.90 -2.97 5.73
C VAL A 90 -2.18 -3.81 6.79
N GLN A 91 -0.86 -3.65 6.92
CA GLN A 91 -0.06 -4.37 7.91
C GLN A 91 -0.49 -4.00 9.33
N GLY A 92 -0.65 -2.70 9.63
CA GLY A 92 -1.13 -2.23 10.93
C GLY A 92 -2.52 -2.78 11.28
N ALA A 93 -3.43 -2.88 10.32
CA ALA A 93 -4.74 -3.51 10.54
C ALA A 93 -4.65 -5.01 10.83
N VAL A 94 -3.72 -5.73 10.17
CA VAL A 94 -3.44 -7.14 10.46
C VAL A 94 -2.87 -7.32 11.86
N ASP A 95 -1.90 -6.49 12.25
CA ASP A 95 -1.26 -6.56 13.57
C ASP A 95 -2.26 -6.22 14.69
N SER A 96 -3.10 -5.20 14.48
CA SER A 96 -4.20 -4.87 15.40
C SER A 96 -5.18 -6.03 15.57
N ARG A 97 -5.55 -6.69 14.46
CA ARG A 97 -6.41 -7.88 14.51
C ARG A 97 -5.75 -9.03 15.28
N LYS A 98 -4.46 -9.27 15.06
CA LYS A 98 -3.70 -10.31 15.76
C LYS A 98 -3.68 -10.04 17.27
N ALA A 99 -3.30 -8.83 17.67
CA ALA A 99 -3.29 -8.41 19.07
C ALA A 99 -4.67 -8.58 19.73
N GLY A 100 -5.75 -8.17 19.05
CA GLY A 100 -7.12 -8.37 19.55
C GLY A 100 -7.47 -9.84 19.77
N VAL A 101 -7.07 -10.72 18.84
CA VAL A 101 -7.28 -12.17 18.99
C VAL A 101 -6.48 -12.74 20.17
N ASP A 102 -5.22 -12.35 20.31
CA ASP A 102 -4.35 -12.82 21.40
C ASP A 102 -4.88 -12.37 22.77
N VAL A 103 -5.38 -11.14 22.88
CA VAL A 103 -6.07 -10.63 24.09
C VAL A 103 -7.33 -11.45 24.36
N ALA A 104 -8.18 -11.68 23.36
CA ALA A 104 -9.43 -12.43 23.54
C ALA A 104 -9.18 -13.88 23.99
N ILE A 105 -8.15 -14.55 23.44
CA ILE A 105 -7.73 -15.88 23.88
C ILE A 105 -7.24 -15.86 25.32
N THR A 106 -6.43 -14.86 25.68
CA THR A 106 -5.89 -14.72 27.05
C THR A 106 -7.03 -14.52 28.05
N SER A 107 -7.97 -13.61 27.77
CA SER A 107 -9.14 -13.37 28.62
C SER A 107 -10.01 -14.63 28.76
N PHE A 108 -10.20 -15.39 27.68
CA PHE A 108 -10.94 -16.65 27.73
C PHE A 108 -10.26 -17.68 28.65
N LYS A 109 -8.94 -17.89 28.50
CA LYS A 109 -8.17 -18.82 29.36
C LYS A 109 -8.22 -18.39 30.83
N SER A 110 -8.08 -17.09 31.11
CA SER A 110 -8.18 -16.58 32.48
C SER A 110 -9.58 -16.80 33.07
N ALA A 111 -10.65 -16.63 32.29
CA ALA A 111 -12.01 -16.89 32.74
C ALA A 111 -12.26 -18.38 33.00
N GLU A 112 -11.74 -19.27 32.15
CA GLU A 112 -11.80 -20.73 32.39
C GLU A 112 -11.05 -21.11 33.68
N GLN A 113 -9.84 -20.58 33.88
CA GLN A 113 -9.07 -20.85 35.09
C GLN A 113 -9.79 -20.36 36.34
N ALA A 114 -10.33 -19.13 36.33
CA ALA A 114 -11.07 -18.58 37.45
C ALA A 114 -12.32 -19.39 37.78
N ALA A 115 -13.05 -19.88 36.76
CA ALA A 115 -14.22 -20.72 36.95
C ALA A 115 -13.84 -22.07 37.60
N ILE A 116 -12.72 -22.67 37.19
CA ILE A 116 -12.20 -23.92 37.75
C ILE A 116 -11.72 -23.70 39.19
N GLU A 117 -10.95 -22.65 39.47
CA GLU A 117 -10.50 -22.34 40.83
C GLU A 117 -11.67 -22.06 41.77
N LYS A 118 -12.68 -21.31 41.32
CA LYS A 118 -13.90 -21.11 42.10
C LYS A 118 -14.60 -22.44 42.42
N ALA A 119 -14.73 -23.33 41.44
CA ALA A 119 -15.34 -24.63 41.66
C ALA A 119 -14.55 -25.47 42.69
N LYS A 120 -13.21 -25.41 42.69
CA LYS A 120 -12.38 -26.06 43.73
C LYS A 120 -12.62 -25.45 45.11
N THR A 121 -12.67 -24.12 45.20
CA THR A 121 -12.96 -23.43 46.47
C THR A 121 -14.35 -23.79 46.99
N ASP A 122 -15.36 -23.81 46.12
CA ASP A 122 -16.73 -24.19 46.49
C ASP A 122 -16.80 -25.66 46.98
N CYS A 123 -15.98 -26.56 46.41
CA CYS A 123 -15.88 -27.95 46.88
C CYS A 123 -15.34 -28.04 48.31
N VAL A 124 -14.33 -27.23 48.66
CA VAL A 124 -13.76 -27.18 50.03
C VAL A 124 -14.74 -26.53 51.01
N ALA A 125 -15.54 -25.58 50.54
CA ALA A 125 -16.57 -24.91 51.32
C ALA A 125 -17.88 -25.72 51.45
N GLU A 126 -17.89 -27.00 51.03
CA GLU A 126 -19.05 -27.91 51.10
C GLU A 126 -20.33 -27.36 50.44
N VAL A 127 -20.18 -26.52 49.41
CA VAL A 127 -21.32 -26.08 48.59
C VAL A 127 -21.96 -27.29 47.91
N ALA A 128 -23.29 -27.30 47.79
CA ALA A 128 -23.99 -28.43 47.20
C ALA A 128 -23.46 -28.76 45.79
N PRO A 129 -23.13 -30.02 45.47
CA PRO A 129 -22.52 -30.39 44.18
C PRO A 129 -23.30 -29.93 42.94
N LYS A 130 -24.64 -29.87 43.06
CA LYS A 130 -25.53 -29.35 42.01
C LYS A 130 -25.24 -27.88 41.70
N ASP A 131 -25.03 -27.07 42.73
CA ASP A 131 -24.85 -25.62 42.61
C ASP A 131 -23.44 -25.29 42.09
N ILE A 132 -22.43 -26.07 42.50
CA ILE A 132 -21.06 -25.99 41.95
C ILE A 132 -21.10 -26.26 40.44
N LYS A 133 -21.78 -27.35 40.02
CA LYS A 133 -21.90 -27.72 38.61
C LYS A 133 -22.61 -26.64 37.81
N GLN A 134 -23.73 -26.11 38.30
CA GLN A 134 -24.48 -25.05 37.62
C GLN A 134 -23.64 -23.77 37.49
N THR A 135 -22.94 -23.36 38.54
CA THR A 135 -22.08 -22.17 38.55
C THR A 135 -20.91 -22.31 37.58
N LEU A 136 -20.24 -23.46 37.57
CA LEU A 136 -19.16 -23.75 36.63
C LEU A 136 -19.65 -23.72 35.17
N GLN A 137 -20.79 -24.37 34.88
CA GLN A 137 -21.37 -24.38 33.55
C GLN A 137 -21.77 -22.97 33.07
N ALA A 138 -22.39 -22.18 33.94
CA ALA A 138 -22.74 -20.80 33.65
C ALA A 138 -21.50 -19.94 33.36
N SER A 139 -20.45 -20.08 34.17
CA SER A 139 -19.20 -19.33 34.01
C SER A 139 -18.49 -19.68 32.70
N LEU A 140 -18.39 -20.97 32.36
CA LEU A 140 -17.80 -21.42 31.09
C LEU A 140 -18.64 -21.00 29.88
N LYS A 141 -19.97 -21.00 29.99
CA LYS A 141 -20.87 -20.50 28.94
C LYS A 141 -20.63 -19.01 28.70
N MET A 142 -20.59 -18.21 29.77
CA MET A 142 -20.32 -16.77 29.69
C MET A 142 -18.94 -16.47 29.09
N ALA A 143 -17.90 -17.22 29.48
CA ALA A 143 -16.57 -17.08 28.90
C ALA A 143 -16.59 -17.32 27.37
N ARG A 144 -17.31 -18.34 26.89
CA ARG A 144 -17.46 -18.62 25.46
C ARG A 144 -18.23 -17.52 24.74
N GLU A 145 -19.32 -17.03 25.31
CA GLU A 145 -20.09 -15.93 24.74
C GLU A 145 -19.24 -14.65 24.62
N ASN A 146 -18.43 -14.35 25.63
CA ASN A 146 -17.50 -13.22 25.60
C ASN A 146 -16.43 -13.37 24.53
N LEU A 147 -15.88 -14.59 24.33
CA LEU A 147 -14.94 -14.86 23.24
C LEU A 147 -15.60 -14.66 21.86
N VAL A 148 -16.85 -15.10 21.68
CA VAL A 148 -17.60 -14.89 20.44
C VAL A 148 -17.84 -13.41 20.18
N LYS A 149 -18.29 -12.65 21.19
CA LYS A 149 -18.47 -11.19 21.08
C LYS A 149 -17.16 -10.48 20.74
N ALA A 150 -16.07 -10.81 21.43
CA ALA A 150 -14.75 -10.24 21.13
C ALA A 150 -14.33 -10.51 19.68
N ARG A 151 -14.57 -11.73 19.17
CA ARG A 151 -14.28 -12.07 17.78
C ARG A 151 -15.11 -11.25 16.79
N GLN A 152 -16.39 -11.04 17.06
CA GLN A 152 -17.26 -10.21 16.22
C GLN A 152 -16.77 -8.75 16.19
N GLU A 153 -16.40 -8.17 17.33
CA GLU A 153 -15.87 -6.81 17.40
C GLU A 153 -14.52 -6.67 16.68
N ILE A 154 -13.67 -7.68 16.76
CA ILE A 154 -12.40 -7.73 16.00
C ILE A 154 -12.68 -7.79 14.49
N ASP A 155 -13.64 -8.60 14.05
CA ASP A 155 -13.95 -8.76 12.63
C ASP A 155 -14.66 -7.51 12.05
N LYS A 156 -15.43 -6.76 12.83
CA LYS A 156 -15.99 -5.45 12.42
C LYS A 156 -14.92 -4.42 12.04
N LYS A 157 -13.68 -4.55 12.53
CA LYS A 157 -12.56 -3.67 12.14
C LYS A 157 -12.09 -3.87 10.69
N GLN A 158 -12.65 -4.82 9.94
CA GLN A 158 -12.41 -4.97 8.49
C GLN A 158 -12.80 -3.73 7.67
N ASP A 159 -13.65 -2.84 8.20
CA ASP A 159 -13.99 -1.56 7.57
C ASP A 159 -12.79 -0.62 7.39
N ALA A 160 -11.66 -0.87 8.08
CA ALA A 160 -10.43 -0.11 7.92
C ALA A 160 -9.80 -0.22 6.52
N MET A 161 -10.17 -1.23 5.72
CA MET A 161 -9.57 -1.44 4.39
C MET A 161 -10.12 -0.50 3.31
N LYS A 162 -11.42 -0.16 3.35
CA LYS A 162 -12.05 0.68 2.33
C LYS A 162 -11.39 2.08 2.27
N PRO A 163 -11.18 2.79 3.39
CA PRO A 163 -10.48 4.08 3.38
C PRO A 163 -9.05 3.97 2.82
N LEU A 164 -8.32 2.90 3.14
CA LEU A 164 -6.96 2.70 2.61
C LEU A 164 -6.95 2.51 1.09
N ILE A 165 -7.90 1.75 0.55
CA ILE A 165 -8.05 1.54 -0.89
C ILE A 165 -8.37 2.88 -1.58
N GLU A 166 -9.32 3.64 -1.03
CA GLU A 166 -9.75 4.92 -1.60
C GLU A 166 -8.61 5.95 -1.55
N ALA A 167 -7.92 6.09 -0.42
CA ALA A 167 -6.77 6.98 -0.28
C ALA A 167 -5.66 6.64 -1.28
N LYS A 168 -5.39 5.34 -1.49
CA LYS A 168 -4.44 4.91 -2.52
C LYS A 168 -4.93 5.31 -3.91
N LYS A 169 -6.19 5.05 -4.25
CA LYS A 169 -6.77 5.40 -5.55
C LYS A 169 -6.62 6.89 -5.83
N GLN A 170 -7.05 7.74 -4.90
CA GLN A 170 -6.96 9.19 -5.01
C GLN A 170 -5.51 9.67 -5.19
N ALA A 171 -4.57 9.12 -4.42
CA ALA A 171 -3.15 9.46 -4.57
C ALA A 171 -2.60 9.07 -5.95
N MET A 172 -3.01 7.91 -6.49
CA MET A 172 -2.62 7.46 -7.83
C MET A 172 -3.22 8.34 -8.94
N GLU A 173 -4.50 8.72 -8.81
CA GLU A 173 -5.17 9.64 -9.74
C GLU A 173 -4.51 11.02 -9.72
N LYS A 174 -4.20 11.55 -8.53
CA LYS A 174 -3.48 12.81 -8.39
C LYS A 174 -2.10 12.75 -9.04
N ALA A 175 -1.30 11.72 -8.75
CA ALA A 175 0.02 11.55 -9.35
C ALA A 175 -0.05 11.47 -10.90
N GLN A 176 -1.12 10.90 -11.44
CA GLN A 176 -1.36 10.86 -12.88
C GLN A 176 -1.76 12.23 -13.45
N ALA A 177 -2.61 12.98 -12.75
CA ALA A 177 -3.01 14.32 -13.15
C ALA A 177 -1.83 15.30 -13.14
N ASP A 178 -1.05 15.30 -12.05
CA ASP A 178 0.15 16.13 -11.91
C ASP A 178 1.16 15.81 -13.03
N PHE A 179 1.37 14.53 -13.35
CA PHE A 179 2.23 14.11 -14.46
C PHE A 179 1.73 14.63 -15.80
N LYS A 180 0.43 14.50 -16.10
CA LYS A 180 -0.15 15.01 -17.35
C LYS A 180 0.06 16.52 -17.47
N ALA A 181 -0.20 17.28 -16.40
CA ALA A 181 0.00 18.72 -16.39
C ALA A 181 1.47 19.10 -16.64
N ALA A 182 2.42 18.40 -15.99
CA ALA A 182 3.85 18.63 -16.19
C ALA A 182 4.30 18.31 -17.63
N VAL A 183 3.80 17.23 -18.21
CA VAL A 183 4.10 16.85 -19.60
C VAL A 183 3.55 17.88 -20.59
N GLU A 184 2.31 18.32 -20.43
CA GLU A 184 1.72 19.33 -21.32
C GLU A 184 2.45 20.67 -21.21
N LYS A 185 2.83 21.08 -19.99
CA LYS A 185 3.69 22.25 -19.81
C LYS A 185 5.02 22.09 -20.55
N ALA A 186 5.72 20.98 -20.36
CA ALA A 186 7.00 20.74 -21.00
C ALA A 186 6.90 20.74 -22.55
N LYS A 187 5.83 20.18 -23.11
CA LYS A 187 5.57 20.22 -24.56
C LYS A 187 5.33 21.65 -25.06
N ASN A 188 4.55 22.43 -24.33
CA ASN A 188 4.27 23.83 -24.69
C ASN A 188 5.54 24.68 -24.63
N ASP A 189 6.37 24.49 -23.60
CA ASP A 189 7.66 25.17 -23.45
C ASP A 189 8.61 24.80 -24.61
N LEU A 190 8.69 23.52 -24.98
CA LEU A 190 9.46 23.06 -26.14
C LEU A 190 8.96 23.70 -27.44
N LYS A 191 7.63 23.70 -27.67
CA LYS A 191 7.04 24.29 -28.88
C LYS A 191 7.31 25.79 -28.97
N ALA A 192 7.21 26.50 -27.85
CA ALA A 192 7.51 27.92 -27.78
C ALA A 192 8.99 28.19 -28.09
N ALA A 193 9.91 27.44 -27.49
CA ALA A 193 11.35 27.57 -27.75
C ALA A 193 11.68 27.34 -29.23
N LEU A 194 11.15 26.27 -29.83
CA LEU A 194 11.34 25.96 -31.25
C LEU A 194 10.70 27.00 -32.17
N GLY A 195 9.52 27.53 -31.81
CA GLY A 195 8.82 28.55 -32.59
C GLY A 195 9.50 29.92 -32.55
N GLN A 196 10.02 30.33 -31.40
CA GLN A 196 10.83 31.55 -31.26
C GLN A 196 12.15 31.46 -32.04
N GLN A 197 12.72 30.27 -32.14
CA GLN A 197 13.94 30.03 -32.93
C GLN A 197 13.70 30.02 -34.44
N ALA A 198 12.52 29.64 -34.90
CA ALA A 198 12.16 29.76 -36.32
C ALA A 198 12.05 31.23 -36.76
N ALA A 199 11.61 32.13 -35.88
CA ALA A 199 11.47 33.56 -36.16
C ALA A 199 12.82 34.32 -36.12
N THR A 200 13.75 33.92 -35.25
CA THR A 200 15.09 34.54 -35.20
C THR A 200 16.00 34.11 -36.34
N SER A 201 15.87 32.86 -36.83
CA SER A 201 16.62 32.40 -38.02
C SER A 201 16.15 33.05 -39.32
N THR A 202 14.87 33.43 -39.43
CA THR A 202 14.38 34.21 -40.59
C THR A 202 14.93 35.64 -40.59
N ASN A 203 14.95 36.29 -39.43
CA ASN A 203 15.44 37.67 -39.33
C ASN A 203 16.95 37.80 -39.58
N GLN A 204 17.76 36.82 -39.18
CA GLN A 204 19.22 36.80 -39.46
C GLN A 204 19.55 36.55 -40.94
N ALA A 205 18.72 35.79 -41.66
CA ALA A 205 18.90 35.59 -43.11
C ALA A 205 18.58 36.87 -43.92
N THR A 206 17.66 37.71 -43.47
CA THR A 206 17.34 39.00 -44.10
C THR A 206 18.34 40.12 -43.80
N THR A 207 19.07 40.06 -42.68
CA THR A 207 20.06 41.10 -42.31
C THR A 207 21.48 40.81 -42.83
N SER A 208 21.73 39.62 -43.36
CA SER A 208 23.00 39.24 -43.99
C SER A 208 22.99 39.37 -45.53
N ALA A 209 21.90 39.89 -46.10
CA ALA A 209 21.72 40.14 -47.53
C ALA A 209 21.64 41.64 -47.91
N GLN A 210 22.06 42.53 -47.00
CA GLN A 210 22.20 43.99 -47.26
C GLN A 210 23.66 44.42 -47.16
#